data_AF-A0A444R203-F1
#
_entry.id   AF-A0A444R203-F1
#
_cell.length_a   1.000
_cell.length_b   1.000
_cell.length_c   1.000
_cell.angle_alpha   90.00
_cell.angle_beta   90.00
_cell.angle_gamma   90.00
#
_symmetry.space_group_name_H-M   'P 1'
#
loop_
_entity.id
_entity.type
_entity.pdbx_description
1 polymer ?
#
loop_
_entity_poly.entity_id
_entity_poly.type
_entity_poly.pdbx_seq_one_letter_code
_entity_poly.pdbx_strand_id
1 'polypeptide(L)'
;LEAYSWEYPNPRLLAKDIKQRLHDGEIVSFGLDPYCMMLERVTEYLTAIEDFTRLDLVRRCFYLKVCEKLSRERACVGWRRAVLSQLVSEWGWDEARLAMLDNRANWKIDQVREAHNELLDAMMQSYRNLIRFARRNNLSVSASPQDIGVLTRKLYAAFEALPGKVTLVNPQISPDLSEPNLTFIYVPPGRANRSGWYLYNRAPNIESIISHQPLEYNRYLNKLVAWAWFNGLLTSRTRLYIKGNGIVDLPKLQEMVADVSHHFPLRLPAPTPKALYSPCEIR
;
A
#
# COMPACT_ATOMS: atom_id res chain seq x y z
N LEU A 1 15.99 1.72 8.59
CA LEU A 1 17.15 0.88 8.19
C LEU A 1 18.11 1.69 7.33
N GLU A 2 17.65 2.20 6.19
CA GLU A 2 18.49 3.00 5.28
C GLU A 2 19.15 4.21 5.96
N ALA A 3 18.40 4.96 6.78
CA ALA A 3 18.97 6.06 7.58
C ALA A 3 20.14 5.60 8.49
N TYR A 4 20.05 4.42 9.11
CA TYR A 4 21.16 3.88 9.90
C TYR A 4 22.33 3.42 9.04
N SER A 5 22.07 2.90 7.84
CA SER A 5 23.13 2.55 6.88
C SER A 5 23.88 3.79 6.39
N TRP A 6 23.22 4.95 6.36
CA TRP A 6 23.83 6.22 5.98
C TRP A 6 24.80 6.76 7.04
N GLU A 7 24.55 6.50 8.32
CA GLU A 7 25.43 6.87 9.44
C GLU A 7 26.64 5.91 9.62
N TYR A 8 26.79 4.91 8.75
CA TYR A 8 27.92 3.97 8.81
C TYR A 8 29.27 4.69 8.66
N PRO A 9 30.33 4.33 9.42
CA PRO A 9 30.47 3.13 10.26
C PRO A 9 29.96 3.25 11.69
N ASN A 10 29.52 4.43 12.12
CA ASN A 10 29.19 4.70 13.52
C ASN A 10 27.71 5.06 13.70
N PRO A 11 26.77 4.16 13.36
CA PRO A 11 25.35 4.45 13.49
C PRO A 11 24.99 4.66 14.96
N ARG A 12 24.28 5.75 15.25
CA ARG A 12 23.80 6.03 16.58
C ARG A 12 22.39 5.47 16.72
N LEU A 13 22.24 4.47 17.59
CA LEU A 13 20.93 3.85 17.83
C LEU A 13 19.97 4.86 18.47
N LEU A 14 18.72 4.85 18.03
CA LEU A 14 17.66 5.70 18.60
C LEU A 14 17.56 5.59 20.14
N ALA A 15 17.75 4.39 20.69
CA ALA A 15 17.75 4.16 22.13
C ALA A 15 18.87 4.92 22.87
N LYS A 16 20.01 5.18 22.23
CA LYS A 16 21.08 6.00 22.81
C LYS A 16 20.70 7.47 22.80
N ASP A 17 20.00 7.95 21.77
CA ASP A 17 19.53 9.35 21.72
C ASP A 17 18.51 9.62 22.80
N ILE A 18 17.53 8.73 22.97
CA ILE A 18 16.53 8.83 24.03
C ILE A 18 17.21 8.95 25.40
N LYS A 19 18.17 8.07 25.69
CA LYS A 19 18.91 8.09 26.95
C LYS A 19 19.73 9.36 27.11
N GLN A 20 20.38 9.83 26.06
CA GLN A 20 21.18 11.05 26.10
C GLN A 20 20.30 12.27 26.38
N ARG A 21 19.20 12.46 25.64
CA ARG A 21 18.23 13.55 25.87
C ARG A 21 17.69 13.54 27.31
N LEU A 22 17.41 12.35 27.86
CA LEU A 22 17.00 12.18 29.26
C LEU A 22 18.10 12.59 30.26
N HIS A 23 19.36 12.20 30.01
CA HIS A 23 20.50 12.57 30.87
C HIS A 23 20.82 14.06 30.81
N ASP A 24 20.63 14.69 29.65
CA ASP A 24 20.88 16.11 29.43
C ASP A 24 19.75 16.99 29.99
N GLY A 25 18.69 16.39 30.55
CA GLY A 25 17.56 17.11 31.12
C GLY A 25 16.67 17.78 30.06
N GLU A 26 16.75 17.35 28.81
CA GLU A 26 15.93 17.88 27.72
C GLU A 26 14.47 17.42 27.89
N ILE A 27 13.65 18.26 28.54
CA ILE A 27 12.20 18.06 28.60
C ILE A 27 11.58 18.61 27.31
N VAL A 28 11.76 17.87 26.22
CA VAL A 28 11.03 18.16 24.97
C VAL A 28 9.65 17.55 25.09
N SER A 29 8.60 18.39 25.16
CA SER A 29 7.20 17.99 25.45
C SER A 29 6.75 16.69 24.76
N PHE A 30 7.19 16.48 23.51
CA PHE A 30 6.90 15.28 22.72
C PHE A 30 8.16 14.63 22.11
N GLY A 31 9.34 15.18 22.37
CA GLY A 31 10.58 14.81 21.67
C GLY A 31 11.23 13.50 22.14
N LEU A 32 10.63 12.83 23.12
CA LEU A 32 11.01 11.48 23.55
C LEU A 32 10.02 10.40 23.08
N ASP A 33 8.98 10.77 22.33
CA ASP A 33 8.12 9.77 21.68
C ASP A 33 8.93 9.00 20.61
N PRO A 34 9.03 7.67 20.69
CA PRO A 34 9.84 6.89 19.76
C PRO A 34 9.43 7.05 18.30
N TYR A 35 8.15 7.26 18.00
CA TYR A 35 7.70 7.45 16.62
C TYR A 35 8.10 8.83 16.09
N CYS A 36 7.98 9.88 16.90
CA CYS A 36 8.42 11.22 16.55
C CYS A 36 9.92 11.25 16.29
N MET A 37 10.73 10.61 17.14
CA MET A 37 12.19 10.55 16.92
C MET A 37 12.58 9.65 15.72
N MET A 38 11.81 8.60 15.43
CA MET A 38 11.99 7.84 14.19
C MET A 38 11.70 8.70 12.96
N LEU A 39 10.64 9.51 13.01
CA LEU A 39 10.28 10.44 11.94
C LEU A 39 11.35 11.53 11.76
N GLU A 40 11.86 12.10 12.85
CA GLU A 40 12.94 13.10 12.88
C GLU A 40 14.19 12.55 12.17
N ARG A 41 14.68 11.38 12.58
CA ARG A 41 15.83 10.72 11.94
C ARG A 41 15.61 10.43 10.45
N VAL A 42 14.44 9.93 10.08
CA VAL A 42 14.15 9.67 8.65
C VAL A 42 14.04 10.98 7.87
N THR A 43 13.54 12.04 8.50
CA THR A 43 13.47 13.39 7.92
C THR A 43 14.86 13.95 7.66
N GLU A 44 15.77 13.88 8.64
CA GLU A 44 17.16 14.29 8.49
C GLU A 44 17.83 13.54 7.34
N TYR A 45 17.71 12.21 7.33
CA TYR A 45 18.28 11.38 6.27
C TYR A 45 17.76 11.76 4.89
N LEU A 46 16.45 11.79 4.69
CA LEU A 46 15.86 12.07 3.36
C LEU A 46 16.10 13.50 2.91
N THR A 47 16.17 14.45 3.84
CA THR A 47 16.55 15.84 3.53
C THR A 47 18.01 15.93 3.09
N ALA A 48 18.93 15.24 3.78
CA ALA A 48 20.34 15.25 3.47
C ALA A 48 20.67 14.64 2.08
N ILE A 49 19.85 13.71 1.60
CA ILE A 49 19.97 13.13 0.25
C ILE A 49 19.03 13.77 -0.78
N GLU A 50 18.34 14.87 -0.40
CA GLU A 50 17.39 15.61 -1.24
C GLU A 50 16.23 14.77 -1.81
N ASP A 51 15.83 13.71 -1.12
CA ASP A 51 14.75 12.80 -1.51
C ASP A 51 13.41 13.25 -0.92
N PHE A 52 12.95 14.42 -1.39
CA PHE A 52 11.73 15.06 -0.89
C PHE A 52 10.45 14.28 -1.22
N THR A 53 10.46 13.49 -2.30
CA THR A 53 9.33 12.62 -2.67
C THR A 53 9.10 11.55 -1.61
N ARG A 54 10.16 10.82 -1.21
CA ARG A 54 10.03 9.82 -0.14
C ARG A 54 9.79 10.47 1.22
N LEU A 55 10.29 11.68 1.45
CA LEU A 55 10.03 12.43 2.67
C LEU A 55 8.54 12.75 2.82
N ASP A 56 7.90 13.24 1.76
CA ASP A 56 6.46 13.51 1.76
C ASP A 56 5.65 12.23 2.01
N LEU A 57 6.02 11.11 1.35
CA LEU A 57 5.39 9.82 1.58
C LEU A 57 5.49 9.36 3.04
N VAL A 58 6.68 9.45 3.65
CA VAL A 58 6.88 9.07 5.06
C VAL A 58 6.02 9.92 5.99
N ARG A 59 5.93 11.23 5.74
CA ARG A 59 5.08 12.15 6.52
C ARG A 59 3.59 11.77 6.38
N ARG A 60 3.11 11.47 5.16
CA ARG A 60 1.73 10.96 4.94
C ARG A 60 1.48 9.64 5.65
N CYS A 61 2.40 8.69 5.56
CA CYS A 61 2.29 7.43 6.27
C CYS A 61 2.24 7.62 7.80
N PHE A 62 3.08 8.51 8.35
CA PHE A 62 3.08 8.86 9.77
C PHE A 62 1.73 9.46 10.19
N TYR A 63 1.25 10.47 9.46
CA TYR A 63 -0.04 11.10 9.72
C TYR A 63 -1.19 10.08 9.76
N LEU A 64 -1.27 9.22 8.73
CA LEU A 64 -2.29 8.17 8.66
C LEU A 64 -2.16 7.12 9.77
N LYS A 65 -0.94 6.85 10.25
CA LYS A 65 -0.66 5.89 11.32
C LYS A 65 -1.14 6.37 12.69
N VAL A 66 -1.11 7.69 12.94
CA VAL A 66 -1.55 8.28 14.22
C VAL A 66 -3.08 8.25 14.37
N CYS A 67 -3.83 8.09 13.27
CA CYS A 67 -5.30 7.99 13.25
C CYS A 67 -6.04 9.18 13.88
N GLU A 68 -5.43 10.38 13.85
CA GLU A 68 -5.99 11.61 14.39
C GLU A 68 -6.30 12.56 13.21
N LYS A 69 -7.58 12.93 13.05
CA LYS A 69 -8.08 13.65 11.88
C LYS A 69 -8.09 15.15 12.12
N LEU A 70 -7.13 15.88 11.54
CA LEU A 70 -7.02 17.32 11.72
C LEU A 70 -8.08 18.13 10.97
N SER A 71 -8.57 17.64 9.83
CA SER A 71 -9.64 18.31 9.05
C SER A 71 -11.00 18.35 9.76
N ARG A 72 -11.17 17.60 10.85
CA ARG A 72 -12.41 17.56 11.62
C ARG A 72 -12.25 18.34 12.91
N GLU A 73 -13.25 19.15 13.24
CA GLU A 73 -13.35 19.83 14.53
C GLU A 73 -13.52 18.81 15.66
N ARG A 74 -12.89 19.08 16.81
CA ARG A 74 -13.08 18.33 18.05
C ARG A 74 -13.32 19.30 19.19
N ALA A 75 -14.20 18.90 20.10
CA ALA A 75 -14.51 19.65 21.32
C ALA A 75 -13.36 19.70 22.34
N CYS A 76 -12.34 18.84 22.23
CA CYS A 76 -11.18 18.81 23.13
C CYS A 76 -9.88 18.56 22.35
N VAL A 77 -8.85 19.36 22.64
CA VAL A 77 -7.52 19.26 22.02
C VAL A 77 -6.67 18.29 22.83
N GLY A 78 -6.63 17.03 22.42
CA GLY A 78 -5.69 16.06 22.97
C GLY A 78 -4.25 16.36 22.55
N TRP A 79 -3.27 15.98 23.37
CA TRP A 79 -1.84 16.21 23.11
C TRP A 79 -1.38 15.72 21.72
N ARG A 80 -1.89 14.57 21.24
CA ARG A 80 -1.60 14.03 19.90
C ARG A 80 -1.98 14.99 18.78
N ARG A 81 -3.11 15.69 18.93
CA ARG A 81 -3.58 16.69 17.97
C ARG A 81 -2.64 17.89 17.95
N ALA A 82 -2.17 18.34 19.11
CA ALA A 82 -1.22 19.45 19.21
C ALA A 82 0.09 19.13 18.47
N VAL A 83 0.67 17.95 18.71
CA VAL A 83 1.86 17.46 18.00
C VAL A 83 1.66 17.45 16.50
N LEU A 84 0.59 16.78 16.02
CA LEU A 84 0.33 16.69 14.59
C LEU A 84 0.05 18.04 13.96
N SER A 85 -0.61 18.96 14.66
CA SER A 85 -0.89 20.31 14.14
C SER A 85 0.41 21.08 13.93
N GLN A 86 1.36 20.97 14.87
CA GLN A 86 2.69 21.56 14.72
C GLN A 86 3.42 20.95 13.52
N LEU A 87 3.51 19.61 13.46
CA LEU A 87 4.19 18.90 12.37
C LEU A 87 3.61 19.23 10.99
N VAL A 88 2.29 19.22 10.85
CA VAL A 88 1.60 19.53 9.59
C VAL A 88 1.85 20.98 9.15
N SER A 89 1.89 21.91 10.10
CA SER A 89 2.26 23.30 9.85
C SER A 89 3.71 23.42 9.34
N GLU A 90 4.66 22.73 10.00
CA GLU A 90 6.06 22.68 9.57
C GLU A 90 6.24 22.04 8.18
N TRP A 91 5.38 21.09 7.80
CA TRP A 91 5.42 20.47 6.47
C TRP A 91 4.77 21.33 5.38
N GLY A 92 4.08 22.42 5.74
CA GLY A 92 3.41 23.30 4.79
C GLY A 92 2.23 22.63 4.07
N TRP A 93 1.54 21.70 4.72
CA TRP A 93 0.38 21.02 4.12
C TRP A 93 -0.86 21.91 4.17
N ASP A 94 -1.63 21.89 3.09
CA ASP A 94 -2.89 22.60 2.97
C ASP A 94 -4.10 21.79 3.51
N GLU A 95 -5.22 22.47 3.68
CA GLU A 95 -6.47 21.85 4.14
C GLU A 95 -7.00 20.80 3.16
N ALA A 96 -6.77 20.99 1.86
CA ALA A 96 -7.21 20.06 0.81
C ALA A 96 -6.52 18.69 0.97
N ARG A 97 -5.21 18.68 1.21
CA ARG A 97 -4.44 17.47 1.50
C ARG A 97 -4.91 16.79 2.78
N LEU A 98 -5.13 17.56 3.85
CA LEU A 98 -5.63 17.00 5.12
C LEU A 98 -7.01 16.36 4.95
N ALA A 99 -7.92 17.03 4.24
CA ALA A 99 -9.24 16.51 3.94
C ALA A 99 -9.16 15.19 3.14
N MET A 100 -8.27 15.12 2.14
CA MET A 100 -8.03 13.92 1.35
C MET A 100 -7.51 12.75 2.21
N LEU A 101 -6.50 12.99 3.07
CA LEU A 101 -5.93 11.97 3.96
C LEU A 101 -6.93 11.51 5.03
N ASP A 102 -7.68 12.43 5.64
CA ASP A 102 -8.69 12.11 6.65
C ASP A 102 -9.91 11.38 6.08
N ASN A 103 -10.10 11.49 4.75
CA ASN A 103 -11.07 10.74 3.98
C ASN A 103 -10.59 9.33 3.59
N ARG A 104 -9.46 8.84 4.13
CA ARG A 104 -8.92 7.48 3.90
C ARG A 104 -9.96 6.36 3.98
N ALA A 105 -10.94 6.49 4.88
CA ALA A 105 -12.01 5.49 5.04
C ALA A 105 -12.88 5.32 3.79
N ASN A 106 -12.93 6.34 2.93
CA ASN A 106 -13.70 6.36 1.69
C ASN A 106 -12.80 6.24 0.45
N TRP A 107 -11.49 5.99 0.61
CA TRP A 107 -10.61 5.79 -0.52
C TRP A 107 -11.00 4.55 -1.31
N LYS A 108 -11.28 4.74 -2.60
CA LYS A 108 -11.60 3.66 -3.54
C LYS A 108 -10.38 3.27 -4.38
N ILE A 109 -10.59 2.30 -5.25
CA ILE A 109 -9.53 1.56 -5.94
C ILE A 109 -8.52 2.47 -6.63
N ASP A 110 -8.94 3.57 -7.27
CA ASP A 110 -8.05 4.47 -7.99
C ASP A 110 -7.05 5.17 -7.04
N GLN A 111 -7.54 5.74 -5.94
CA GLN A 111 -6.69 6.36 -4.91
C GLN A 111 -5.78 5.34 -4.22
N VAL A 112 -6.29 4.14 -3.99
CA VAL A 112 -5.50 3.06 -3.39
C VAL A 112 -4.40 2.59 -4.34
N ARG A 113 -4.65 2.51 -5.66
CA ARG A 113 -3.63 2.15 -6.65
C ARG A 113 -2.52 3.19 -6.71
N GLU A 114 -2.87 4.47 -6.69
CA GLU A 114 -1.87 5.55 -6.65
C GLU A 114 -0.97 5.44 -5.42
N ALA A 115 -1.58 5.35 -4.22
CA ALA A 115 -0.84 5.18 -2.98
C ALA A 115 -0.03 3.87 -2.92
N HIS A 116 -0.56 2.79 -3.49
CA HIS A 116 0.13 1.49 -3.58
C HIS A 116 1.39 1.58 -4.43
N ASN A 117 1.29 2.18 -5.62
CA ASN A 117 2.42 2.33 -6.54
C ASN A 117 3.51 3.20 -5.91
N GLU A 118 3.13 4.29 -5.27
CA GLU A 118 4.08 5.17 -4.60
C GLU A 118 4.80 4.47 -3.45
N LEU A 119 4.07 3.72 -2.62
CA LEU A 119 4.64 2.92 -1.55
C LEU A 119 5.60 1.85 -2.10
N LEU A 120 5.20 1.17 -3.17
CA LEU A 120 6.02 0.17 -3.85
C LEU A 120 7.35 0.76 -4.34
N ASP A 121 7.28 1.88 -5.05
CA ASP A 121 8.46 2.53 -5.60
C ASP A 121 9.43 2.95 -4.49
N ALA A 122 8.91 3.55 -3.41
CA ALA A 122 9.72 3.93 -2.25
C ALA A 122 10.36 2.72 -1.55
N MET A 123 9.62 1.62 -1.37
CA MET A 123 10.13 0.39 -0.75
C MET A 123 11.20 -0.27 -1.62
N MET A 124 11.00 -0.35 -2.93
CA MET A 124 11.97 -0.91 -3.87
C MET A 124 13.23 -0.06 -3.97
N GLN A 125 13.08 1.27 -3.95
CA GLN A 125 14.23 2.17 -3.91
C GLN A 125 15.05 1.98 -2.62
N SER A 126 14.39 1.93 -1.47
CA SER A 126 15.06 1.69 -0.18
C SER A 126 15.79 0.35 -0.16
N TYR A 127 15.16 -0.70 -0.68
CA TYR A 127 15.76 -2.02 -0.82
C TYR A 127 17.01 -2.02 -1.72
N ARG A 128 16.96 -1.37 -2.88
CA ARG A 128 18.11 -1.21 -3.77
C ARG A 128 19.25 -0.47 -3.07
N ASN A 129 18.95 0.59 -2.31
CA ASN A 129 19.94 1.34 -1.55
C ASN A 129 20.62 0.47 -0.49
N LEU A 130 19.86 -0.33 0.25
CA LEU A 130 20.39 -1.28 1.24
C LEU A 130 21.31 -2.33 0.59
N ILE A 131 20.94 -2.89 -0.57
CA ILE A 131 21.82 -3.83 -1.29
C ILE A 131 23.11 -3.16 -1.74
N ARG A 132 23.02 -1.96 -2.34
CA ARG A 132 24.21 -1.22 -2.80
C ARG A 132 25.15 -0.91 -1.63
N PHE A 133 24.60 -0.45 -0.51
CA PHE A 133 25.35 -0.21 0.72
C PHE A 133 26.09 -1.46 1.20
N ALA A 134 25.41 -2.59 1.29
CA ALA A 134 25.99 -3.85 1.74
C ALA A 134 27.15 -4.31 0.84
N ARG A 135 26.97 -4.23 -0.49
CA ARG A 135 28.00 -4.57 -1.46
C ARG A 135 29.22 -3.65 -1.39
N ARG A 136 29.01 -2.33 -1.30
CA ARG A 136 30.11 -1.33 -1.26
C ARG A 136 31.02 -1.48 -0.05
N ASN A 137 30.45 -1.83 1.10
CA ASN A 137 31.19 -1.92 2.35
C ASN A 137 31.75 -3.33 2.60
N ASN A 138 31.70 -4.24 1.62
CA ASN A 138 32.05 -5.66 1.77
C ASN A 138 31.46 -6.28 3.04
N LEU A 139 30.29 -5.79 3.45
CA LEU A 139 29.56 -6.39 4.53
C LEU A 139 29.09 -7.72 3.95
N SER A 140 29.73 -8.84 4.34
CA SER A 140 29.04 -10.12 4.35
C SER A 140 27.83 -9.83 5.21
N VAL A 141 26.68 -9.57 4.57
CA VAL A 141 25.62 -8.79 5.18
C VAL A 141 25.41 -9.30 6.61
N SER A 142 25.70 -8.45 7.59
CA SER A 142 25.71 -8.87 8.99
C SER A 142 24.28 -9.07 9.52
N ALA A 143 23.28 -8.74 8.71
CA ALA A 143 21.99 -9.43 8.71
C ALA A 143 22.18 -10.70 7.90
N SER A 144 22.04 -11.87 8.51
CA SER A 144 22.30 -13.16 7.89
C SER A 144 21.80 -13.17 6.43
N PRO A 145 22.47 -13.83 5.46
CA PRO A 145 21.94 -13.97 4.09
C PRO A 145 20.45 -14.38 4.04
N GLN A 146 19.97 -15.01 5.12
CA GLN A 146 18.60 -15.38 5.39
C GLN A 146 17.67 -14.15 5.63
N ASP A 147 18.07 -13.13 6.38
CA ASP A 147 17.26 -11.92 6.66
C ASP A 147 17.04 -11.05 5.42
N ILE A 148 18.10 -10.82 4.64
CA ILE A 148 17.96 -10.18 3.32
C ILE A 148 17.11 -11.07 2.41
N GLY A 149 17.32 -12.38 2.44
CA GLY A 149 16.50 -13.33 1.68
C GLY A 149 15.01 -13.21 2.03
N VAL A 150 14.67 -13.10 3.32
CA VAL A 150 13.29 -12.90 3.79
C VAL A 150 12.73 -11.55 3.34
N LEU A 151 13.49 -10.46 3.50
CA LEU A 151 13.05 -9.13 3.07
C LEU A 151 12.79 -9.10 1.55
N THR A 152 13.72 -9.67 0.78
CA THR A 152 13.60 -9.83 -0.67
C THR A 152 12.34 -10.61 -1.01
N ARG A 153 12.15 -11.80 -0.43
CA ARG A 153 10.96 -12.63 -0.67
C ARG A 153 9.67 -11.90 -0.31
N LYS A 154 9.63 -11.13 0.79
CA LYS A 154 8.44 -10.34 1.15
C LYS A 154 8.12 -9.27 0.10
N LEU A 155 9.12 -8.54 -0.38
CA LEU A 155 8.94 -7.52 -1.40
C LEU A 155 8.45 -8.12 -2.73
N TYR A 156 9.15 -9.14 -3.24
CA TYR A 156 8.76 -9.78 -4.50
C TYR A 156 7.42 -10.52 -4.39
N ALA A 157 7.16 -11.24 -3.30
CA ALA A 157 5.87 -11.90 -3.09
C ALA A 157 4.71 -10.89 -3.02
N ALA A 158 4.89 -9.74 -2.35
CA ALA A 158 3.87 -8.72 -2.26
C ALA A 158 3.64 -7.97 -3.57
N PHE A 159 4.72 -7.65 -4.31
CA PHE A 159 4.65 -6.61 -5.34
C PHE A 159 5.06 -7.04 -6.75
N GLU A 160 5.74 -8.18 -6.92
CA GLU A 160 6.11 -8.65 -8.27
C GLU A 160 4.86 -9.04 -9.06
N ALA A 161 4.71 -8.48 -10.25
CA ALA A 161 3.66 -8.87 -11.19
C ALA A 161 4.15 -10.05 -12.05
N LEU A 162 3.48 -11.20 -11.91
CA LEU A 162 3.78 -12.40 -12.71
C LEU A 162 2.55 -12.79 -13.55
N PRO A 163 2.74 -13.43 -14.72
CA PRO A 163 1.65 -14.04 -15.46
C PRO A 163 0.86 -14.99 -14.55
N GLY A 164 -0.47 -14.93 -14.60
CA GLY A 164 -1.34 -15.75 -13.74
C GLY A 164 -1.47 -15.29 -12.28
N LYS A 165 -0.45 -14.64 -11.68
CA LYS A 165 -0.54 -14.11 -10.30
C LYS A 165 -1.63 -13.05 -10.17
N VAL A 166 -2.40 -13.12 -9.09
CA VAL A 166 -3.34 -12.07 -8.68
C VAL A 166 -2.58 -11.05 -7.83
N THR A 167 -2.41 -9.85 -8.36
CA THR A 167 -1.74 -8.75 -7.64
C THR A 167 -2.69 -8.16 -6.61
N LEU A 168 -2.22 -8.03 -5.37
CA LEU A 168 -2.95 -7.39 -4.28
C LEU A 168 -2.58 -5.92 -4.22
N VAL A 169 -3.54 -5.04 -4.49
CA VAL A 169 -3.36 -3.59 -4.51
C VAL A 169 -3.64 -2.93 -3.15
N ASN A 170 -4.34 -3.61 -2.24
CA ASN A 170 -4.71 -3.06 -0.93
C ASN A 170 -4.11 -3.84 0.25
N PRO A 171 -2.80 -3.71 0.52
CA PRO A 171 -2.16 -4.29 1.69
C PRO A 171 -2.49 -3.51 2.98
N GLN A 172 -3.76 -3.15 3.20
CA GLN A 172 -4.28 -2.32 4.31
C GLN A 172 -4.17 -0.79 4.12
N ILE A 173 -4.13 -0.31 2.87
CA ILE A 173 -4.14 1.12 2.54
C ILE A 173 -5.52 1.71 2.85
N SER A 174 -6.60 1.15 2.32
CA SER A 174 -7.98 1.56 2.61
C SER A 174 -8.71 0.47 3.41
N PRO A 175 -9.57 0.82 4.39
CA PRO A 175 -10.37 -0.16 5.11
C PRO A 175 -11.47 -0.78 4.24
N ASP A 176 -11.96 -0.09 3.20
CA ASP A 176 -13.06 -0.56 2.36
C ASP A 176 -12.86 -0.20 0.88
N LEU A 177 -12.60 -1.22 0.07
CA LEU A 177 -12.53 -1.13 -1.39
C LEU A 177 -13.79 -1.63 -2.11
N SER A 178 -14.87 -1.93 -1.37
CA SER A 178 -16.09 -2.41 -2.00
C SER A 178 -16.60 -1.41 -3.04
N GLU A 179 -16.93 -1.94 -4.22
CA GLU A 179 -17.51 -1.15 -5.29
C GLU A 179 -19.00 -1.49 -5.40
N PRO A 180 -19.90 -0.49 -5.53
CA PRO A 180 -21.33 -0.74 -5.60
C PRO A 180 -21.73 -1.46 -6.90
N ASN A 181 -20.98 -1.22 -7.98
CA ASN A 181 -21.22 -1.82 -9.29
C ASN A 181 -19.90 -2.30 -9.87
N LEU A 182 -19.87 -3.53 -10.39
CA LEU A 182 -18.77 -4.05 -11.19
C LEU A 182 -19.31 -4.55 -12.54
N THR A 183 -18.76 -4.02 -13.62
CA THR A 183 -19.13 -4.40 -15.00
C THR A 183 -17.97 -5.10 -15.68
N PHE A 184 -18.21 -6.33 -16.13
CA PHE A 184 -17.29 -7.15 -16.92
C PHE A 184 -17.65 -7.05 -18.41
N ILE A 185 -16.74 -6.55 -19.23
CA ILE A 185 -16.95 -6.37 -20.66
C ILE A 185 -15.97 -7.23 -21.44
N TYR A 186 -16.48 -8.13 -22.28
CA TYR A 186 -15.66 -8.86 -23.23
C TYR A 186 -15.51 -8.08 -24.54
N VAL A 187 -14.28 -8.02 -25.04
CA VAL A 187 -13.93 -7.45 -26.34
C VAL A 187 -13.46 -8.59 -27.25
N PRO A 188 -14.15 -8.87 -28.37
CA PRO A 188 -13.72 -9.89 -29.32
C PRO A 188 -12.49 -9.45 -30.13
N PRO A 189 -11.78 -10.38 -30.77
CA PRO A 189 -10.68 -10.05 -31.69
C PRO A 189 -11.15 -9.17 -32.85
N GLY A 190 -10.23 -8.38 -33.41
CA GLY A 190 -10.51 -7.50 -34.56
C GLY A 190 -11.18 -6.16 -34.22
N ARG A 191 -11.25 -5.79 -32.94
CA ARG A 191 -11.67 -4.46 -32.47
C ARG A 191 -10.45 -3.57 -32.17
N ALA A 192 -10.68 -2.27 -31.97
CA ALA A 192 -9.64 -1.31 -31.61
C ALA A 192 -8.97 -1.64 -30.27
N ASN A 193 -9.76 -2.11 -29.29
CA ASN A 193 -9.25 -2.56 -28.00
C ASN A 193 -8.75 -4.00 -28.07
N ARG A 194 -7.71 -4.31 -27.27
CA ARG A 194 -7.14 -5.65 -27.15
C ARG A 194 -8.23 -6.66 -26.79
N SER A 195 -8.27 -7.79 -27.49
CA SER A 195 -9.26 -8.83 -27.18
C SER A 195 -9.04 -9.44 -25.80
N GLY A 196 -10.13 -9.55 -25.03
CA GLY A 196 -10.13 -10.06 -23.67
C GLY A 196 -11.24 -9.42 -22.84
N TRP A 197 -11.13 -9.56 -21.53
CA TRP A 197 -12.06 -9.03 -20.56
C TRP A 197 -11.52 -7.77 -19.90
N TYR A 198 -12.44 -6.85 -19.63
CA TYR A 198 -12.18 -5.57 -18.98
C TYR A 198 -13.14 -5.41 -17.81
N LEU A 199 -12.62 -4.98 -16.66
CA LEU A 199 -13.39 -4.73 -15.44
C LEU A 199 -13.54 -3.22 -15.20
N TYR A 200 -14.76 -2.78 -14.90
CA TYR A 200 -15.08 -1.40 -14.54
C TYR A 200 -15.84 -1.34 -13.22
N ASN A 201 -15.63 -0.33 -12.38
CA ASN A 201 -16.38 -0.07 -11.13
C ASN A 201 -17.65 0.77 -11.31
N ARG A 202 -18.34 0.61 -12.44
CA ARG A 202 -19.51 1.40 -12.81
C ARG A 202 -20.63 0.51 -13.31
N ALA A 203 -21.85 1.03 -13.28
CA ALA A 203 -22.99 0.40 -13.93
C ALA A 203 -22.80 0.40 -15.47
N PRO A 204 -23.50 -0.45 -16.23
CA PRO A 204 -23.30 -0.62 -17.67
C PRO A 204 -24.01 0.47 -18.48
N ASN A 205 -23.74 1.75 -18.20
CA ASN A 205 -24.17 2.87 -19.03
C ASN A 205 -23.04 3.24 -20.01
N ILE A 206 -23.37 3.37 -21.29
CA ILE A 206 -22.44 3.68 -22.39
C ILE A 206 -21.62 4.94 -22.08
N GLU A 207 -22.28 6.01 -21.62
CA GLU A 207 -21.62 7.27 -21.26
C GLU A 207 -20.63 7.10 -20.11
N SER A 208 -20.93 6.19 -19.17
CA SER A 208 -20.09 5.95 -18.01
C SER A 208 -18.84 5.10 -18.30
N ILE A 209 -18.82 4.36 -19.41
CA ILE A 209 -17.73 3.42 -19.74
C ILE A 209 -16.75 4.02 -20.76
N ILE A 210 -17.23 4.74 -21.78
CA ILE A 210 -16.39 5.20 -22.90
C ILE A 210 -15.27 6.16 -22.45
N SER A 211 -15.54 7.01 -21.46
CA SER A 211 -14.58 8.03 -21.01
C SER A 211 -13.69 7.58 -19.84
N HIS A 212 -13.77 6.32 -19.41
CA HIS A 212 -13.08 5.85 -18.21
C HIS A 212 -12.12 4.70 -18.52
N GLN A 213 -10.99 4.69 -17.83
CA GLN A 213 -10.06 3.56 -17.90
C GLN A 213 -10.64 2.35 -17.17
N PRO A 214 -10.44 1.13 -17.70
CA PRO A 214 -10.77 -0.09 -16.98
C PRO A 214 -9.92 -0.19 -15.71
N LEU A 215 -10.50 -0.75 -14.65
CA LEU A 215 -9.76 -1.10 -13.44
C LEU A 215 -8.66 -2.10 -13.75
N GLU A 216 -9.01 -3.17 -14.46
CA GLU A 216 -8.11 -4.26 -14.78
C GLU A 216 -8.50 -4.93 -16.11
N TYR A 217 -7.50 -5.45 -16.81
CA TYR A 217 -7.68 -6.19 -18.06
C TYR A 217 -7.07 -7.59 -17.95
N ASN A 218 -7.79 -8.59 -18.44
CA ASN A 218 -7.21 -9.92 -18.61
C ASN A 218 -7.86 -10.71 -19.74
N ARG A 219 -7.12 -11.63 -20.37
CA ARG A 219 -7.70 -12.57 -21.34
C ARG A 219 -8.73 -13.50 -20.72
N TYR A 220 -8.61 -13.79 -19.42
CA TYR A 220 -9.47 -14.74 -18.74
C TYR A 220 -10.37 -14.06 -17.70
N LEU A 221 -11.67 -14.32 -17.79
CA LEU A 221 -12.67 -13.80 -16.86
C LEU A 221 -12.38 -14.23 -15.42
N ASN A 222 -11.97 -15.48 -15.23
CA ASN A 222 -11.71 -16.04 -13.91
C ASN A 222 -10.64 -15.29 -13.14
N LYS A 223 -9.59 -14.82 -13.82
CA LYS A 223 -8.55 -14.02 -13.20
C LYS A 223 -9.06 -12.66 -12.75
N LEU A 224 -9.97 -12.02 -13.50
CA LEU A 224 -10.59 -10.76 -13.08
C LEU A 224 -11.53 -10.95 -11.90
N VAL A 225 -12.30 -12.03 -11.86
CA VAL A 225 -13.15 -12.38 -10.72
C VAL A 225 -12.29 -12.60 -9.47
N ALA A 226 -11.24 -13.41 -9.58
CA ALA A 226 -10.30 -13.64 -8.48
C ALA A 226 -9.62 -12.33 -8.03
N TRP A 227 -9.18 -11.49 -8.97
CA TRP A 227 -8.57 -10.20 -8.66
C TRP A 227 -9.53 -9.25 -7.93
N ALA A 228 -10.79 -9.16 -8.38
CA ALA A 228 -11.79 -8.32 -7.73
C ALA A 228 -12.17 -8.86 -6.33
N TRP A 229 -12.19 -10.18 -6.15
CA TRP A 229 -12.42 -10.81 -4.87
C TRP A 229 -11.27 -10.53 -3.90
N PHE A 230 -10.04 -10.91 -4.25
CA PHE A 230 -8.88 -10.78 -3.36
C PHE A 230 -8.51 -9.33 -3.01
N ASN A 231 -8.91 -8.36 -3.83
CA ASN A 231 -8.76 -6.94 -3.53
C ASN A 231 -9.95 -6.32 -2.78
N GLY A 232 -11.00 -7.11 -2.50
CA GLY A 232 -12.16 -6.69 -1.70
C GLY A 232 -13.15 -5.77 -2.42
N LEU A 233 -13.12 -5.75 -3.77
CA LEU A 233 -14.09 -4.98 -4.56
C LEU A 233 -15.44 -5.68 -4.60
N LEU A 234 -15.42 -7.02 -4.60
CA LEU A 234 -16.61 -7.88 -4.58
C LEU A 234 -17.11 -8.08 -3.15
N THR A 235 -18.34 -7.66 -2.89
CA THR A 235 -19.06 -7.92 -1.64
C THR A 235 -20.49 -8.36 -1.91
N SER A 236 -21.22 -8.78 -0.88
CA SER A 236 -22.65 -9.10 -1.00
C SER A 236 -23.52 -7.92 -1.44
N ARG A 237 -23.01 -6.68 -1.37
CA ARG A 237 -23.72 -5.45 -1.81
C ARG A 237 -23.36 -5.04 -3.24
N THR A 238 -22.36 -5.67 -3.84
CA THR A 238 -21.83 -5.33 -5.15
C THR A 238 -22.75 -5.88 -6.25
N ARG A 239 -23.26 -5.00 -7.12
CA ARG A 239 -24.06 -5.38 -8.27
C ARG A 239 -23.15 -5.76 -9.45
N LEU A 240 -23.39 -6.93 -10.03
CA LEU A 240 -22.61 -7.46 -11.13
C LEU A 240 -23.32 -7.24 -12.46
N TYR A 241 -22.53 -6.88 -13.47
CA TYR A 241 -22.98 -6.72 -14.84
C TYR A 241 -21.99 -7.39 -15.78
N ILE A 242 -22.50 -7.95 -16.87
CA ILE A 242 -21.69 -8.59 -17.89
C ILE A 242 -22.16 -8.17 -19.28
N LYS A 243 -21.24 -7.84 -20.18
CA LYS A 243 -21.53 -7.36 -21.54
C LYS A 243 -20.50 -7.87 -22.55
N GLY A 244 -20.86 -7.78 -23.83
CA GLY A 244 -19.94 -7.97 -24.95
C GLY A 244 -19.58 -9.43 -25.26
N ASN A 245 -20.14 -10.40 -24.54
CA ASN A 245 -19.95 -11.81 -24.80
C ASN A 245 -21.30 -12.50 -25.10
N GLY A 246 -21.27 -13.60 -25.86
CA GLY A 246 -22.42 -14.51 -26.06
C GLY A 246 -22.22 -15.89 -25.44
N ILE A 247 -21.26 -16.03 -24.51
CA ILE A 247 -20.75 -17.31 -23.99
C ILE A 247 -21.10 -17.50 -22.50
N VAL A 248 -21.03 -16.41 -21.72
CA VAL A 248 -21.22 -16.35 -20.27
C VAL A 248 -22.28 -15.29 -19.96
N ASP A 249 -23.36 -15.73 -19.32
CA ASP A 249 -24.42 -14.85 -18.84
C ASP A 249 -24.17 -14.42 -17.38
N LEU A 250 -25.04 -13.53 -16.88
CA LEU A 250 -24.93 -13.01 -15.52
C LEU A 250 -25.05 -14.11 -14.45
N PRO A 251 -25.99 -15.09 -14.54
CA PRO A 251 -26.08 -16.18 -13.57
C PRO A 251 -24.77 -16.98 -13.44
N LYS A 252 -24.12 -17.36 -14.55
CA LYS A 252 -22.83 -18.06 -14.50
C LYS A 252 -21.72 -17.23 -13.86
N LEU A 253 -21.70 -15.92 -14.11
CA LEU A 253 -20.75 -15.03 -13.43
C LEU A 253 -20.99 -15.00 -11.91
N GLN A 254 -22.25 -14.95 -11.48
CA GLN A 254 -22.63 -14.95 -10.07
C GLN A 254 -22.26 -16.27 -9.38
N GLU A 255 -22.51 -17.40 -10.04
CA GLU A 255 -22.08 -18.73 -9.57
C GLU A 255 -20.56 -18.78 -9.40
N MET A 256 -19.81 -18.30 -10.40
CA MET A 256 -18.35 -18.23 -10.31
C MET A 256 -17.87 -17.38 -9.12
N VAL A 257 -18.48 -16.21 -8.91
CA VAL A 257 -18.15 -15.34 -7.77
C VAL A 257 -18.44 -16.06 -6.45
N ALA A 258 -19.58 -16.77 -6.36
CA ALA A 258 -19.93 -17.57 -5.19
C ALA A 258 -18.89 -18.67 -4.93
N ASP A 259 -18.51 -19.43 -5.94
CA ASP A 259 -17.49 -20.49 -5.83
C ASP A 259 -16.16 -19.95 -5.32
N VAL A 260 -15.66 -18.86 -5.91
CA VAL A 260 -14.40 -18.23 -5.48
C VAL A 260 -14.50 -17.76 -4.03
N SER A 261 -15.60 -17.11 -3.67
CA SER A 261 -15.80 -16.58 -2.31
C SER A 261 -15.95 -17.66 -1.25
N HIS A 262 -16.52 -18.82 -1.61
CA HIS A 262 -16.74 -19.95 -0.72
C HIS A 262 -15.43 -20.73 -0.45
N HIS A 263 -14.62 -20.94 -1.49
CA HIS A 263 -13.40 -21.73 -1.39
C HIS A 263 -12.19 -20.92 -0.92
N PHE A 264 -12.11 -19.62 -1.25
CA PHE A 264 -10.92 -18.81 -0.98
C PHE A 264 -11.23 -17.68 0.02
N PRO A 265 -10.73 -17.75 1.26
CA PRO A 265 -10.90 -16.66 2.21
C PRO A 265 -10.15 -15.40 1.74
N LEU A 266 -10.76 -14.24 1.94
CA LEU A 266 -10.16 -12.95 1.55
C LEU A 266 -8.85 -12.65 2.27
N ARG A 267 -8.71 -13.11 3.53
CA ARG A 267 -7.52 -12.90 4.36
C ARG A 267 -6.97 -14.22 4.83
N LEU A 268 -5.69 -14.43 4.54
CA LEU A 268 -4.92 -15.57 5.03
C LEU A 268 -4.13 -15.17 6.30
N PRO A 269 -3.85 -16.12 7.20
CA PRO A 269 -2.96 -15.87 8.33
C PRO A 269 -1.56 -15.48 7.83
N ALA A 270 -0.89 -14.62 8.59
CA ALA A 270 0.49 -14.24 8.28
C ALA A 270 1.42 -15.47 8.31
N PRO A 271 2.38 -15.57 7.38
CA PRO A 271 3.33 -16.67 7.37
C PRO A 271 4.20 -16.65 8.63
N THR A 272 4.52 -17.84 9.16
CA THR A 272 5.47 -17.96 10.26
C THR A 272 6.88 -17.60 9.80
N PRO A 273 7.79 -17.18 10.71
CA PRO A 273 9.20 -16.97 10.35
C PRO A 273 9.81 -18.18 9.64
N LYS A 274 9.53 -19.39 10.13
CA LYS A 274 9.96 -20.66 9.52
C LYS A 274 9.50 -20.79 8.06
N ALA A 275 8.23 -20.49 7.77
CA ALA A 275 7.70 -20.57 6.42
C ALA A 275 8.37 -19.58 5.46
N LEU A 276 8.81 -18.42 5.97
CA LEU A 276 9.54 -17.43 5.17
C LEU A 276 10.98 -17.85 4.86
N TYR A 277 11.53 -18.85 5.56
CA TYR A 277 12.84 -19.43 5.29
C TYR A 277 12.79 -20.61 4.32
N SER A 278 11.66 -21.31 4.23
CA SER A 278 11.46 -22.44 3.33
C SER A 278 11.06 -22.00 1.91
N PRO A 279 11.23 -22.87 0.90
CA PRO A 279 10.65 -22.68 -0.43
C PRO A 279 9.12 -22.49 -0.36
N CYS A 280 8.57 -21.85 -1.39
CA CYS A 280 7.12 -21.66 -1.50
C CYS A 280 6.44 -23.02 -1.76
N GLU A 281 5.52 -23.39 -0.86
CA GLU A 281 4.68 -24.58 -1.01
C GLU A 281 3.28 -24.13 -1.46
N ILE A 282 2.70 -24.84 -2.43
CA ILE A 282 1.30 -24.67 -2.82
C ILE A 282 0.46 -25.37 -1.74
N ARG A 283 -0.49 -24.64 -1.16
CA ARG A 283 -1.43 -25.15 -0.15
C ARG A 283 -2.82 -25.27 -0.74
#